data_AF-A0A0U9HNN2-F1
#
_entry.id   AF-A0A0U9HNN2-F1
#
_cell.length_a   1.000
_cell.length_b   1.000
_cell.length_c   1.000
_cell.angle_alpha   90.00
_cell.angle_beta   90.00
_cell.angle_gamma   90.00
#
_symmetry.space_group_name_H-M   'P 1'
#
loop_
_entity.id
_entity.type
_entity.pdbx_description
1 polymer ?
#
loop_
_entity_poly.entity_id
_entity_poly.type
_entity_poly.pdbx_seq_one_letter_code
_entity_poly.pdbx_strand_id
1 'polypeptide(L)'
;MDSEKGFFAQLFDLSFKSFITVRVIKILYVFAIIISVLIGLAFLIGGINSMKYSPFGGFLRIIIAPVIVFLNIIWARVVLEIIIVLFKIEENTAKIAEKN
;
A
#
# COMPACT_ATOMS: atom_id res chain seq x y z
N MET A 1 -7.17 -34.78 9.24
CA MET A 1 -6.91 -33.61 10.10
C MET A 1 -6.38 -32.53 9.18
N ASP A 2 -7.28 -31.72 8.62
CA ASP A 2 -6.85 -30.60 7.78
C ASP A 2 -6.25 -29.55 8.71
N SER A 3 -4.92 -29.52 8.76
CA SER A 3 -4.20 -28.43 9.40
C SER A 3 -4.62 -27.15 8.68
N GLU A 4 -5.35 -26.26 9.35
CA GLU A 4 -5.61 -24.92 8.85
C GLU A 4 -4.28 -24.34 8.38
N LYS A 5 -4.14 -24.11 7.06
CA LYS A 5 -2.93 -23.52 6.50
C LYS A 5 -2.69 -22.19 7.23
N GLY A 6 -1.55 -22.08 7.93
CA GLY A 6 -1.19 -20.86 8.64
C GLY A 6 -1.14 -19.63 7.71
N PHE A 7 -1.35 -18.44 8.27
CA PHE A 7 -1.39 -17.17 7.53
C PHE A 7 -0.24 -16.98 6.52
N PHE A 8 0.98 -17.39 6.88
CA PHE A 8 2.14 -17.31 5.98
C PHE A 8 2.09 -18.34 4.85
N ALA A 9 1.63 -19.57 5.12
CA ALA A 9 1.42 -20.58 4.07
C ALA A 9 0.35 -20.15 3.07
N GLN A 10 -0.65 -19.41 3.54
CA GLN A 10 -1.68 -18.77 2.74
C GLN A 10 -1.15 -17.56 1.94
N LEU A 11 -0.30 -16.72 2.53
CA LEU A 11 0.32 -15.57 1.85
C LEU A 11 1.23 -15.98 0.69
N PHE A 12 1.95 -17.09 0.83
CA PHE A 12 2.83 -17.64 -0.20
C PHE A 12 2.15 -18.73 -1.06
N ASP A 13 0.82 -18.87 -0.99
CA ASP A 13 0.07 -19.77 -1.86
C ASP A 13 -0.03 -19.18 -3.28
N LEU A 14 0.94 -19.53 -4.14
CA LEU A 14 1.04 -19.07 -5.53
C LEU A 14 -0.10 -19.59 -6.43
N SER A 15 -1.02 -20.42 -5.91
CA SER A 15 -2.18 -20.89 -6.67
C SER A 15 -3.30 -19.85 -6.78
N PHE A 16 -3.28 -18.77 -5.98
CA PHE A 16 -4.29 -17.69 -5.94
C PHE A 16 -5.75 -18.18 -5.78
N LYS A 17 -5.98 -19.43 -5.39
CA LYS A 17 -7.34 -20.03 -5.30
C LYS A 17 -8.23 -19.41 -4.22
N SER A 18 -7.64 -18.73 -3.24
CA SER A 18 -8.40 -17.96 -2.24
C SER A 18 -7.92 -16.51 -2.24
N PHE A 19 -8.85 -15.58 -2.45
CA PHE A 19 -8.55 -14.16 -2.39
C PHE A 19 -8.29 -13.69 -0.94
N ILE A 20 -7.04 -13.83 -0.49
CA ILE A 20 -6.58 -13.40 0.84
C ILE A 20 -6.48 -11.88 0.96
N THR A 21 -6.59 -11.13 -0.15
CA THR A 21 -6.33 -9.70 -0.22
C THR A 21 -7.05 -8.88 0.86
N VAL A 22 -8.34 -9.17 1.13
CA VAL A 22 -9.11 -8.48 2.18
C VAL A 22 -8.56 -8.76 3.59
N ARG A 23 -7.96 -9.93 3.80
CA ARG A 23 -7.34 -10.34 5.08
C ARG A 23 -6.00 -9.64 5.32
N VAL A 24 -5.21 -9.43 4.26
CA VAL A 24 -3.87 -8.80 4.33
C VAL A 24 -3.86 -7.29 4.14
N ILE A 25 -4.99 -6.67 3.78
CA ILE A 25 -5.04 -5.25 3.42
C ILE A 25 -4.49 -4.31 4.48
N LYS A 26 -4.72 -4.62 5.77
CA LYS A 26 -4.18 -3.84 6.89
C LYS A 26 -2.65 -3.87 6.90
N ILE A 27 -2.06 -5.04 6.65
CA ILE A 27 -0.62 -5.25 6.59
C ILE A 27 -0.05 -4.50 5.36
N LEU A 28 -0.70 -4.61 4.20
CA LEU A 28 -0.32 -3.87 3.00
C LEU A 28 -0.35 -2.35 3.21
N TYR A 29 -1.34 -1.84 3.94
CA TYR A 29 -1.40 -0.41 4.25
C TYR A 29 -0.25 0.05 5.15
N VAL A 30 0.07 -0.72 6.19
CA VAL A 30 1.22 -0.43 7.07
C VAL A 30 2.52 -0.43 6.26
N PHE A 31 2.72 -1.41 5.38
CA PHE A 31 3.87 -1.42 4.48
C PHE A 31 3.91 -0.20 3.55
N ALA A 32 2.76 0.19 2.98
CA ALA A 32 2.68 1.38 2.13
C ALA A 32 3.06 2.65 2.90
N ILE A 33 2.64 2.79 4.17
CA ILE A 33 3.05 3.91 5.03
C ILE A 33 4.56 3.90 5.26
N ILE A 34 5.14 2.74 5.63
CA ILE A 34 6.58 2.61 5.87
C ILE A 34 7.37 3.00 4.61
N ILE A 35 6.98 2.48 3.44
CA ILE A 35 7.60 2.82 2.16
C ILE A 35 7.47 4.32 1.87
N SER A 36 6.30 4.91 2.12
CA SER A 36 6.08 6.35 1.92
C SER A 36 7.04 7.18 2.77
N VAL A 37 7.24 6.81 4.04
CA VAL A 37 8.18 7.47 4.94
C VAL A 37 9.63 7.30 4.46
N LEU A 38 10.02 6.10 4.01
CA LEU A 38 11.36 5.85 3.45
C LEU A 38 11.63 6.69 2.19
N ILE A 39 10.63 6.83 1.31
CA ILE A 39 10.71 7.72 0.16
C ILE A 39 10.90 9.18 0.64
N GLY A 40 10.12 9.61 1.62
CA GLY A 40 10.27 10.94 2.23
C GLY A 40 11.67 11.20 2.77
N LEU A 41 12.24 10.24 3.52
CA LEU A 41 13.61 10.31 4.05
C LEU A 41 14.64 10.40 2.93
N ALA A 42 14.49 9.62 1.85
CA ALA A 42 15.37 9.69 0.69
C ALA A 42 15.31 11.07 0.02
N PHE A 43 14.13 11.69 -0.06
CA PHE A 43 13.97 13.07 -0.56
C PHE A 43 14.62 14.11 0.35
N LEU A 44 14.51 13.96 1.67
CA LEU A 44 15.16 14.84 2.64
C LEU A 44 16.69 14.78 2.51
N ILE A 45 17.26 13.57 2.53
CA ILE A 45 18.71 13.36 2.37
C ILE A 45 19.19 13.88 1.01
N GLY A 46 18.43 13.58 -0.05
CA GLY A 46 18.71 14.10 -1.40
C GLY A 46 18.66 15.62 -1.47
N GLY A 47 17.71 16.27 -0.78
CA GLY A 47 17.60 17.72 -0.70
C GLY A 47 18.81 18.36 -0.01
N ILE A 48 19.22 17.81 1.13
CA ILE A 48 20.41 18.27 1.87
C ILE A 48 21.66 18.14 0.99
N ASN A 49 21.85 16.99 0.33
CA ASN A 49 23.00 16.77 -0.55
C ASN A 49 23.01 17.73 -1.75
N SER A 50 21.84 18.07 -2.30
CA SER A 50 21.74 19.01 -3.42
C SER A 50 22.02 20.46 -3.05
N MET A 51 21.95 20.85 -1.77
CA MET A 51 22.26 22.22 -1.34
C MET A 51 23.71 22.63 -1.64
N LYS A 52 24.63 21.67 -1.77
CA LYS A 52 26.03 21.92 -2.17
C LYS A 52 26.14 22.55 -3.56
N TYR A 53 25.21 22.23 -4.45
CA TYR A 53 25.21 22.70 -5.84
C TYR A 53 24.12 23.75 -6.11
N SER A 54 22.96 23.58 -5.48
CA SER A 54 21.83 24.51 -5.57
C SER A 54 21.13 24.61 -4.22
N PRO A 55 21.47 25.63 -3.40
CA PRO A 55 20.87 25.83 -2.09
C PRO A 55 19.35 25.96 -2.16
N PHE A 56 18.84 26.74 -3.12
CA PHE A 56 17.39 26.96 -3.28
C PHE A 56 16.67 25.68 -3.73
N GLY A 57 17.23 24.94 -4.69
CA GLY A 57 16.64 23.68 -5.16
C GLY A 57 16.60 22.61 -4.07
N GLY A 58 17.68 22.51 -3.28
CA GLY A 58 17.74 21.60 -2.13
C GLY A 58 16.74 21.97 -1.04
N PHE A 59 16.59 23.25 -0.73
CA PHE A 59 15.59 23.74 0.22
C PHE A 59 14.17 23.40 -0.22
N LEU A 60 13.81 23.68 -1.47
CA LEU A 60 12.48 23.38 -2.00
C LEU A 60 12.17 21.87 -1.94
N ARG A 61 13.15 21.02 -2.24
CA ARG A 61 13.00 19.56 -2.15
C ARG A 61 12.71 19.07 -0.74
N ILE A 62 13.33 19.67 0.27
CA ILE A 62 13.08 19.35 1.69
C ILE A 62 11.65 19.72 2.08
N ILE A 63 11.15 20.88 1.64
CA ILE A 63 9.78 21.32 1.91
C ILE A 63 8.74 20.44 1.20
N ILE A 64 9.06 19.96 -0.01
CA ILE A 64 8.18 19.08 -0.78
C ILE A 64 8.15 17.65 -0.22
N ALA A 65 9.23 17.19 0.43
CA ALA A 65 9.32 15.84 0.97
C ALA A 65 8.12 15.41 1.85
N PRO A 66 7.68 16.19 2.88
CA PRO A 66 6.49 15.82 3.66
C PRO A 66 5.22 15.79 2.81
N VAL A 67 5.06 16.70 1.84
CA VAL A 67 3.90 16.72 0.93
C VAL A 67 3.83 15.43 0.12
N ILE A 68 4.96 14.96 -0.41
CA ILE A 68 5.06 13.69 -1.13
C ILE A 68 4.68 12.50 -0.24
N VAL A 69 5.12 12.49 1.04
CA VAL A 69 4.76 11.41 1.98
C VAL A 69 3.25 11.40 2.20
N PHE A 70 2.64 12.54 2.50
CA PHE A 70 1.19 12.64 2.72
C PHE A 70 0.39 12.21 1.50
N LEU A 71 0.77 12.69 0.31
CA LEU A 71 0.11 12.29 -0.94
C LEU A 71 0.21 10.79 -1.21
N ASN A 72 1.37 10.17 -0.97
CA ASN A 72 1.53 8.72 -1.13
C ASN A 72 0.65 7.93 -0.16
N ILE A 73 0.52 8.36 1.09
CA ILE A 73 -0.34 7.69 2.08
C ILE A 73 -1.81 7.78 1.66
N ILE A 74 -2.27 8.96 1.23
CA ILE A 74 -3.64 9.17 0.73
C ILE A 74 -3.88 8.30 -0.50
N TRP A 75 -2.94 8.31 -1.45
CA TRP A 75 -3.02 7.51 -2.66
C TRP A 75 -3.11 6.01 -2.36
N ALA A 76 -2.24 5.51 -1.48
CA ALA A 76 -2.26 4.12 -1.04
C ALA A 76 -3.62 3.76 -0.42
N ARG A 77 -4.21 4.65 0.38
CA ARG A 77 -5.54 4.43 0.96
C ARG A 77 -6.62 4.29 -0.11
N VAL A 78 -6.66 5.19 -1.09
CA VAL A 78 -7.63 5.16 -2.18
C VAL A 78 -7.50 3.85 -2.98
N VAL A 79 -6.27 3.44 -3.32
CA VAL A 79 -6.04 2.18 -4.04
C VAL A 79 -6.53 0.97 -3.24
N LEU A 80 -6.24 0.92 -1.94
CA LEU A 80 -6.71 -0.17 -1.09
C LEU A 80 -8.24 -0.18 -0.95
N GLU A 81 -8.88 0.98 -0.84
CA GLU A 81 -10.35 1.08 -0.81
C GLU A 81 -10.96 0.56 -2.12
N ILE A 82 -10.39 0.90 -3.27
CA ILE A 82 -10.81 0.37 -4.57
C ILE A 82 -10.67 -1.16 -4.62
N ILE A 83 -9.54 -1.69 -4.15
CA ILE A 83 -9.32 -3.14 -4.09
C ILE A 83 -10.38 -3.83 -3.23
N ILE A 84 -10.72 -3.28 -2.06
CA ILE A 84 -11.78 -3.82 -1.18
C ILE A 84 -13.13 -3.82 -1.90
N VAL A 85 -13.46 -2.72 -2.58
CA VAL A 85 -14.73 -2.59 -3.32
C VAL A 85 -14.84 -3.66 -4.40
N LEU A 86 -13.77 -3.93 -5.15
CA LEU A 86 -13.76 -4.99 -6.17
C LEU A 86 -14.05 -6.38 -5.57
N PHE A 87 -13.43 -6.72 -4.43
CA PHE A 87 -13.74 -7.98 -3.74
C PHE A 87 -15.17 -8.03 -3.19
N LYS A 88 -15.67 -6.90 -2.69
CA LYS A 88 -17.07 -6.80 -2.22
C LYS A 88 -18.07 -7.04 -3.36
N ILE A 89 -17.76 -6.56 -4.56
CA ILE A 89 -18.58 -6.77 -5.75
C ILE A 89 -18.62 -8.26 -6.11
N GLU A 90 -17.46 -8.93 -6.15
CA GLU A 90 -17.38 -10.36 -6.41
C GLU A 90 -18.21 -11.18 -5.41
N GLU A 91 -18.08 -10.88 -4.11
CA GLU A 91 -18.85 -11.54 -3.05
C GLU A 91 -20.36 -11.33 -3.22
N ASN A 92 -20.79 -10.10 -3.58
CA ASN A 92 -22.20 -9.79 -3.79
C ASN A 92 -22.75 -10.47 -5.05
N THR A 93 -21.98 -10.53 -6.13
CA THR A 93 -22.37 -11.23 -7.36
C THR A 93 -22.52 -12.72 -7.12
N ALA A 94 -21.60 -13.35 -6.36
CA ALA A 94 -21.71 -14.75 -5.97
C ALA A 94 -23.01 -15.05 -5.19
N LYS A 95 -23.36 -14.18 -4.23
CA LYS A 95 -24.61 -14.30 -3.45
C LYS A 95 -25.87 -14.16 -4.30
N ILE A 96 -25.86 -13.32 -5.33
CA ILE A 96 -27.00 -13.17 -6.25
C ILE A 96 -27.14 -14.42 -7.11
N ALA A 97 -26.03 -14.99 -7.58
CA ALA A 97 -26.02 -16.21 -8.39
C ALA A 97 -26.53 -17.44 -7.62
N GLU A 98 -26.22 -17.54 -6.32
CA GLU A 98 -26.68 -18.65 -5.47
C GLU A 98 -28.18 -18.58 -5.13
N LYS A 99 -28.78 -17.38 -5.20
CA LYS A 99 -30.17 -17.13 -4.82
C LYS A 99 -31.17 -17.26 -6.00
N ASN A 100 -30.69 -17.49 -7.22
CA ASN A 100 -31.50 -17.76 -8.41
C ASN A 100 -31.34 -19.21 -8.85
#